data_AF-A0A920VTN2-F1
#
_entry.id   AF-A0A920VTN2-F1
#
_cell.length_a   1.000
_cell.length_b   1.000
_cell.length_c   1.000
_cell.angle_alpha   90.00
_cell.angle_beta   90.00
_cell.angle_gamma   90.00
#
_symmetry.space_group_name_H-M   'P 1'
#
loop_
_entity.id
_entity.type
_entity.pdbx_description
1 polymer ?
#
loop_
_entity_poly.entity_id
_entity_poly.type
_entity_poly.pdbx_seq_one_letter_code
_entity_poly.pdbx_strand_id
1 'polypeptide(L)'
;MVGHTAVRYYVMGERSVEELATDEEIKRMAEIVGESMDGGAVGFSTNRYPPHVGPDGRSIPGTYAEAKELLEIAKVVGEKRGLMQNVLDFGGQPEFSVKLLKDLASTTRDRILFSMGTGPDLESGKRVRGLLKELCSEGGDITAISQPRSSGFMFGLQSGLPFFGETWDKIRAMDLKGKGLLQLETKKLAIN
;
A
#
# COMPACT_ATOMS: atom_id res chain seq x y z
N MET A 1 -8.44 -4.06 12.86
CA MET A 1 -8.70 -4.37 11.44
C MET A 1 -7.96 -5.64 11.09
N VAL A 2 -8.43 -6.38 10.09
CA VAL A 2 -7.72 -7.54 9.53
C VAL A 2 -7.03 -7.13 8.23
N GLY A 3 -5.76 -7.54 8.06
CA GLY A 3 -4.91 -7.07 6.98
C GLY A 3 -4.84 -8.04 5.80
N HIS A 4 -4.99 -7.51 4.58
CA HIS A 4 -4.96 -8.28 3.34
C HIS A 4 -3.69 -9.12 3.19
N THR A 5 -2.52 -8.52 3.39
CA THR A 5 -1.23 -9.21 3.26
C THR A 5 -1.12 -10.44 4.15
N ALA A 6 -1.55 -10.35 5.42
CA ALA A 6 -1.50 -11.46 6.35
C ALA A 6 -2.47 -12.58 5.96
N VAL A 7 -3.71 -12.21 5.59
CA VAL A 7 -4.73 -13.18 5.14
C VAL A 7 -4.30 -13.88 3.86
N ARG A 8 -3.79 -13.13 2.88
CA ARG A 8 -3.32 -13.66 1.60
C ARG A 8 -2.15 -14.62 1.78
N TYR A 9 -1.18 -14.26 2.61
CA TYR A 9 -0.05 -15.14 2.94
C TYR A 9 -0.51 -16.39 3.70
N TYR A 10 -1.46 -16.27 4.62
CA TYR A 10 -2.00 -17.42 5.35
C TYR A 10 -2.68 -18.44 4.43
N VAL A 11 -3.44 -17.97 3.43
CA VAL A 11 -4.18 -18.84 2.50
C VAL A 11 -3.27 -19.43 1.42
N MET A 12 -2.45 -18.61 0.77
CA MET A 12 -1.68 -19.03 -0.40
C MET A 12 -0.22 -19.41 -0.08
N GLY A 13 0.30 -19.00 1.09
CA GLY A 13 1.71 -19.12 1.42
C GLY A 13 2.60 -18.17 0.62
N GLU A 14 3.82 -18.62 0.33
CA GLU A 14 4.87 -17.79 -0.30
C GLU A 14 4.48 -17.23 -1.67
N ARG A 15 3.72 -18.00 -2.45
CA ARG A 15 3.28 -17.58 -3.79
C ARG A 15 2.34 -16.37 -3.76
N SER A 16 1.77 -16.01 -2.60
CA SER A 16 0.92 -14.83 -2.41
C SER A 16 1.61 -13.51 -2.82
N VAL A 17 2.94 -13.51 -2.92
CA VAL A 17 3.74 -12.35 -3.33
C VAL A 17 3.60 -12.08 -4.83
N GLU A 18 3.61 -13.12 -5.65
CA GLU A 18 3.78 -13.00 -7.11
C GLU A 18 2.57 -13.51 -7.91
N GLU A 19 1.79 -14.41 -7.32
CA GLU A 19 0.70 -15.08 -8.02
C GLU A 19 -0.68 -14.49 -7.69
N LEU A 20 -1.62 -14.75 -8.59
CA LEU A 20 -3.03 -14.47 -8.38
C LEU A 20 -3.67 -15.57 -7.53
N ALA A 21 -4.60 -15.16 -6.67
CA ALA A 21 -5.41 -16.08 -5.89
C ALA A 21 -6.42 -16.79 -6.81
N THR A 22 -6.68 -18.07 -6.56
CA THR A 22 -7.79 -18.77 -7.22
C THR A 22 -9.13 -18.36 -6.60
N ASP A 23 -10.24 -18.73 -7.24
CA ASP A 23 -11.57 -18.41 -6.74
C ASP A 23 -11.85 -19.05 -5.36
N GLU A 24 -11.37 -20.26 -5.13
CA GLU A 24 -11.45 -20.96 -3.84
C GLU A 24 -10.65 -20.22 -2.75
N GLU A 25 -9.49 -19.69 -3.10
CA GLU A 25 -8.65 -18.94 -2.17
C GLU A 25 -9.24 -17.58 -1.85
N ILE A 26 -9.77 -16.88 -2.85
CA ILE A 26 -10.50 -15.62 -2.64
C ILE A 26 -11.67 -15.86 -1.69
N LYS A 27 -12.44 -16.93 -1.90
CA LYS A 27 -13.52 -17.32 -1.00
C LYS A 27 -13.01 -17.59 0.41
N ARG A 28 -11.91 -18.35 0.55
CA ARG A 28 -11.32 -18.65 1.86
C ARG A 28 -10.82 -17.40 2.58
N MET A 29 -10.21 -16.45 1.85
CA MET A 29 -9.79 -15.16 2.39
C MET A 29 -11.00 -14.35 2.90
N ALA A 30 -12.09 -14.32 2.13
CA ALA A 30 -13.32 -13.64 2.53
C ALA A 30 -13.94 -14.26 3.79
N GLU A 31 -13.95 -15.59 3.92
CA GLU A 31 -14.37 -16.30 5.13
C GLU A 31 -13.54 -15.89 6.36
N ILE A 32 -12.20 -15.90 6.24
CA ILE A 32 -11.29 -15.51 7.34
C ILE A 32 -11.51 -14.05 7.74
N VAL A 33 -11.74 -13.15 6.78
CA VAL A 33 -12.06 -11.75 7.06
C VAL A 33 -13.38 -11.65 7.81
N GLY A 34 -14.39 -12.43 7.41
CA GLY A 34 -15.67 -12.52 8.11
C GLY A 34 -15.52 -12.99 9.56
N GLU A 35 -14.82 -14.10 9.78
CA GLU A 35 -14.52 -14.64 11.12
C GLU A 35 -13.75 -13.62 11.98
N SER A 36 -12.79 -12.92 11.40
CA SER A 36 -12.02 -11.88 12.09
C SER A 36 -12.89 -10.70 12.54
N MET A 37 -13.88 -10.32 11.73
CA MET A 37 -14.83 -9.27 12.07
C MET A 37 -15.83 -9.73 13.14
N ASP A 38 -16.28 -10.98 13.10
CA ASP A 38 -17.08 -11.59 14.18
C ASP A 38 -16.28 -11.63 15.50
N GLY A 39 -14.96 -11.78 15.42
CA GLY A 39 -14.02 -11.64 16.54
C GLY A 39 -13.73 -10.20 16.99
N GLY A 40 -14.34 -9.18 16.37
CA GLY A 40 -14.23 -7.78 16.77
C GLY A 40 -13.34 -6.90 15.88
N ALA A 41 -12.86 -7.40 14.75
CA ALA A 41 -12.19 -6.53 13.78
C ALA A 41 -13.19 -5.51 13.19
N VAL A 42 -12.86 -4.22 13.28
CA VAL A 42 -13.72 -3.13 12.78
C VAL A 42 -13.77 -3.00 11.23
N GLY A 43 -13.07 -3.86 10.50
CA GLY A 43 -12.93 -3.77 9.04
C GLY A 43 -11.65 -4.39 8.49
N PHE A 44 -11.39 -4.14 7.22
CA PHE A 44 -10.34 -4.75 6.41
C PHE A 44 -9.42 -3.70 5.76
N SER A 45 -8.12 -3.96 5.70
CA SER A 45 -7.12 -3.04 5.13
C SER A 45 -6.31 -3.67 4.00
N THR A 46 -6.17 -2.96 2.88
CA THR A 46 -5.45 -3.41 1.66
C THR A 46 -4.32 -2.44 1.30
N ASN A 47 -3.28 -2.96 0.63
CA ASN A 47 -2.21 -2.15 0.11
C ASN A 47 -1.74 -2.62 -1.27
N ARG A 48 -2.06 -1.83 -2.30
CA ARG A 48 -1.64 -1.99 -3.70
C ARG A 48 -0.62 -0.94 -4.14
N TYR A 49 0.19 -0.41 -3.22
CA TYR A 49 1.22 0.59 -3.54
C TYR A 49 2.59 -0.09 -3.78
N PRO A 50 3.07 -0.17 -5.04
CA PRO A 50 4.29 -0.93 -5.38
C PRO A 50 5.55 -0.56 -4.60
N PRO A 51 5.80 0.71 -4.24
CA PRO A 51 6.97 1.07 -3.44
C PRO A 51 6.97 0.50 -2.00
N HIS A 52 5.85 -0.06 -1.53
CA HIS A 52 5.78 -0.72 -0.23
C HIS A 52 6.21 -2.19 -0.36
N VAL A 53 7.49 -2.44 -0.08
CA VAL A 53 8.13 -3.75 -0.25
C VAL A 53 8.49 -4.39 1.09
N GLY A 54 8.62 -5.72 1.10
CA GLY A 54 9.13 -6.50 2.21
C GLY A 54 10.63 -6.27 2.44
N PRO A 55 11.20 -6.83 3.54
CA PRO A 55 12.62 -6.67 3.86
C PRO A 55 13.58 -7.25 2.81
N ASP A 56 13.10 -8.21 2.03
CA ASP A 56 13.83 -8.84 0.92
C ASP A 56 13.69 -8.06 -0.41
N GLY A 57 12.98 -6.94 -0.39
CA GLY A 57 12.77 -6.07 -1.55
C GLY A 57 11.66 -6.52 -2.50
N ARG A 58 11.01 -7.66 -2.26
CA ARG A 58 9.85 -8.08 -3.05
C ARG A 58 8.60 -7.31 -2.63
N SER A 59 7.62 -7.24 -3.51
CA SER A 59 6.30 -6.69 -3.17
C SER A 59 5.70 -7.43 -1.97
N ILE A 60 4.87 -6.75 -1.19
CA ILE A 60 4.11 -7.45 -0.15
C ILE A 60 2.96 -8.25 -0.79
N PRO A 61 2.56 -9.37 -0.19
CA PRO A 61 1.35 -10.07 -0.61
C PRO A 61 0.16 -9.11 -0.77
N GLY A 62 -0.43 -9.13 -1.97
CA GLY A 62 -1.58 -8.32 -2.32
C GLY A 62 -1.28 -7.05 -3.10
N THR A 63 0.00 -6.66 -3.29
CA THR A 63 0.37 -5.46 -4.07
C THR A 63 -0.27 -5.45 -5.47
N TYR A 64 -0.28 -6.61 -6.13
CA TYR A 64 -0.84 -6.79 -7.48
C TYR A 64 -2.13 -7.60 -7.51
N ALA A 65 -2.83 -7.72 -6.38
CA ALA A 65 -4.14 -8.38 -6.37
C ALA A 65 -5.10 -7.71 -7.36
N GLU A 66 -5.91 -8.52 -8.02
CA GLU A 66 -6.93 -8.07 -8.95
C GLU A 66 -8.13 -7.47 -8.22
N ALA A 67 -8.91 -6.64 -8.92
CA ALA A 67 -10.12 -6.04 -8.36
C ALA A 67 -11.11 -7.10 -7.85
N LYS A 68 -11.23 -8.25 -8.54
CA LYS A 68 -12.13 -9.35 -8.15
C LYS A 68 -11.85 -9.82 -6.72
N GLU A 69 -10.58 -10.07 -6.38
CA GLU A 69 -10.17 -10.51 -5.04
C GLU A 69 -10.64 -9.52 -3.96
N LEU A 70 -10.42 -8.22 -4.21
CA LEU A 70 -10.81 -7.18 -3.26
C LEU A 70 -12.33 -7.00 -3.17
N LEU A 71 -13.06 -7.12 -4.28
CA LEU A 71 -14.50 -6.96 -4.33
C LEU A 71 -15.23 -8.12 -3.62
N GLU A 72 -14.75 -9.35 -3.75
CA GLU A 72 -15.34 -10.50 -3.02
C GLU A 72 -15.14 -10.37 -1.51
N ILE A 73 -13.95 -9.98 -1.06
CA ILE A 73 -13.71 -9.70 0.35
C ILE A 73 -14.57 -8.53 0.83
N ALA A 74 -14.69 -7.47 0.02
CA ALA A 74 -15.48 -6.31 0.36
C ALA A 74 -16.95 -6.65 0.61
N LYS A 75 -17.55 -7.62 -0.11
CA LYS A 75 -18.94 -8.05 0.16
C LYS A 75 -19.13 -8.50 1.61
N VAL A 76 -18.21 -9.31 2.14
CA VAL A 76 -18.27 -9.79 3.54
C VAL A 76 -18.08 -8.64 4.53
N VAL A 77 -17.18 -7.71 4.22
CA VAL A 77 -17.02 -6.49 5.05
C VAL A 77 -18.31 -5.65 5.04
N GLY A 78 -18.91 -5.53 3.86
CA GLY A 78 -20.25 -4.98 3.55
C GLY A 78 -21.34 -5.46 4.49
N GLU A 79 -21.53 -6.77 4.52
CA GLU A 79 -22.54 -7.44 5.34
C GLU A 79 -22.38 -7.12 6.83
N LYS A 80 -21.14 -6.86 7.26
CA LYS A 80 -20.78 -6.56 8.64
C LYS A 80 -20.64 -5.06 8.92
N ARG A 81 -20.96 -4.19 7.95
CA ARG A 81 -20.90 -2.72 8.05
C ARG A 81 -19.51 -2.22 8.45
N GLY A 82 -18.48 -2.84 7.90
CA GLY A 82 -17.09 -2.62 8.28
C GLY A 82 -16.42 -1.46 7.54
N LEU A 83 -15.23 -1.07 8.00
CA LEU A 83 -14.38 -0.13 7.30
C LEU A 83 -13.53 -0.82 6.23
N MET A 84 -13.56 -0.33 4.99
CA MET A 84 -12.63 -0.72 3.93
C MET A 84 -11.51 0.31 3.80
N GLN A 85 -10.33 0.03 4.37
CA GLN A 85 -9.16 0.91 4.23
C GLN A 85 -8.30 0.46 3.04
N ASN A 86 -7.93 1.40 2.17
CA ASN A 86 -7.21 1.11 0.94
C ASN A 86 -5.98 2.02 0.77
N VAL A 87 -4.82 1.42 0.53
CA VAL A 87 -3.65 2.11 -0.01
C VAL A 87 -3.52 1.75 -1.48
N LEU A 88 -3.53 2.75 -2.36
CA LEU A 88 -3.66 2.57 -3.80
C LEU A 88 -2.53 3.30 -4.56
N ASP A 89 -2.29 2.84 -5.78
CA ASP A 89 -1.28 3.42 -6.66
C ASP A 89 -1.88 4.46 -7.62
N PHE A 90 -2.09 5.67 -7.10
CA PHE A 90 -2.50 6.81 -7.93
C PHE A 90 -1.40 7.35 -8.84
N GLY A 91 -0.13 6.96 -8.63
CA GLY A 91 0.99 7.41 -9.43
C GLY A 91 1.23 6.55 -10.67
N GLY A 92 1.04 5.24 -10.57
CA GLY A 92 1.23 4.28 -11.65
C GLY A 92 -0.05 3.74 -12.26
N GLN A 93 -1.15 3.66 -11.51
CA GLN A 93 -2.43 3.08 -11.95
C GLN A 93 -3.64 3.90 -11.46
N PRO A 94 -3.76 5.20 -11.82
CA PRO A 94 -4.82 6.06 -11.32
C PRO A 94 -6.22 5.62 -11.77
N GLU A 95 -6.40 5.22 -13.03
CA GLU A 95 -7.71 4.80 -13.56
C GLU A 95 -8.22 3.55 -12.85
N PHE A 96 -7.34 2.58 -12.62
CA PHE A 96 -7.67 1.38 -11.83
C PHE A 96 -8.05 1.77 -10.41
N SER A 97 -7.27 2.64 -9.76
CA SER A 97 -7.50 3.05 -8.38
C SER A 97 -8.84 3.77 -8.20
N VAL A 98 -9.18 4.66 -9.12
CA VAL A 98 -10.48 5.36 -9.14
C VAL A 98 -11.62 4.37 -9.37
N LYS A 99 -11.48 3.49 -10.38
CA LYS A 99 -12.51 2.49 -10.67
C LYS A 99 -12.74 1.55 -9.49
N LEU A 100 -11.68 1.04 -8.88
CA LEU A 100 -11.76 0.16 -7.72
C LEU A 100 -12.50 0.83 -6.55
N LEU A 101 -12.21 2.09 -6.25
CA LEU A 101 -12.93 2.82 -5.19
C LEU A 101 -14.42 2.97 -5.48
N LYS A 102 -14.80 3.25 -6.73
CA LYS A 102 -16.22 3.33 -7.16
C LYS A 102 -16.91 1.97 -7.08
N ASP A 103 -16.24 0.90 -7.54
CA ASP A 103 -16.75 -0.47 -7.47
C ASP A 103 -16.95 -0.92 -6.01
N LEU A 104 -15.98 -0.63 -5.12
CA LEU A 104 -16.05 -0.94 -3.70
C LEU A 104 -17.21 -0.23 -3.00
N ALA A 105 -17.35 1.08 -3.25
CA ALA A 105 -18.44 1.88 -2.69
C ALA A 105 -19.82 1.37 -3.16
N SER A 106 -19.93 0.96 -4.43
CA SER A 106 -21.16 0.40 -4.99
C SER A 106 -21.49 -1.00 -4.46
N THR A 107 -20.47 -1.80 -4.15
CA THR A 107 -20.62 -3.19 -3.68
C THR A 107 -21.11 -3.25 -2.24
N THR A 108 -20.58 -2.39 -1.38
CA THR A 108 -20.72 -2.54 0.07
C THR A 108 -21.70 -1.53 0.68
N ARG A 109 -21.88 -0.36 0.05
CA ARG A 109 -22.42 0.86 0.68
C ARG A 109 -21.77 1.19 2.03
N ASP A 110 -20.59 0.63 2.28
CA ASP A 110 -19.84 0.82 3.51
C ASP A 110 -18.90 2.01 3.43
N ARG A 111 -18.32 2.32 4.58
CA ARG A 111 -17.31 3.36 4.71
C ARG A 111 -16.02 2.92 4.02
N ILE A 112 -15.71 3.58 2.91
CA ILE A 112 -14.43 3.44 2.21
C ILE A 112 -13.49 4.53 2.74
N LEU A 113 -12.33 4.13 3.23
CA LEU A 113 -11.23 5.01 3.59
C LEU A 113 -10.05 4.74 2.67
N PHE A 114 -9.42 5.77 2.11
CA PHE A 114 -8.20 5.56 1.33
C PHE A 114 -7.12 6.58 1.63
N SER A 115 -5.87 6.12 1.58
CA SER A 115 -4.70 6.97 1.76
C SER A 115 -4.41 7.73 0.48
N MET A 116 -4.29 9.06 0.58
CA MET A 116 -3.97 9.93 -0.53
C MET A 116 -2.86 10.90 -0.15
N GLY A 117 -1.81 10.94 -0.97
CA GLY A 117 -0.75 11.94 -0.87
C GLY A 117 -1.09 13.22 -1.62
N THR A 118 -0.62 14.35 -1.12
CA THR A 118 -0.59 15.61 -1.88
C THR A 118 0.81 15.83 -2.44
N GLY A 119 0.89 16.19 -3.72
CA GLY A 119 2.15 16.55 -4.39
C GLY A 119 2.79 17.83 -3.85
N PRO A 120 4.03 18.14 -4.27
CA PRO A 120 4.84 19.23 -3.74
C PRO A 120 4.36 20.63 -4.16
N ASP A 121 3.47 20.71 -5.16
CA ASP A 121 2.94 21.98 -5.66
C ASP A 121 1.68 22.44 -4.89
N LEU A 122 1.45 23.75 -4.89
CA LEU A 122 0.33 24.39 -4.19
C LEU A 122 -1.06 23.97 -4.71
N GLU A 123 -1.14 23.44 -5.94
CA GLU A 123 -2.40 23.02 -6.55
C GLU A 123 -2.77 21.57 -6.21
N SER A 124 -1.86 20.79 -5.62
CA SER A 124 -2.08 19.37 -5.35
C SER A 124 -3.26 19.11 -4.42
N GLY A 125 -3.44 19.96 -3.40
CA GLY A 125 -4.59 19.88 -2.51
C GLY A 125 -5.92 20.13 -3.22
N LYS A 126 -5.96 21.00 -4.24
CA LYS A 126 -7.16 21.20 -5.07
C LYS A 126 -7.45 19.98 -5.93
N ARG A 127 -6.42 19.37 -6.54
CA ARG A 127 -6.57 18.14 -7.33
C ARG A 127 -7.12 16.98 -6.49
N VAL A 128 -6.55 16.75 -5.31
CA VAL A 128 -7.03 15.71 -4.38
C VAL A 128 -8.48 15.96 -3.94
N ARG A 129 -8.84 17.20 -3.61
CA ARG A 129 -10.24 17.54 -3.30
C ARG A 129 -11.18 17.35 -4.49
N GLY A 130 -10.74 17.68 -5.70
CA GLY A 130 -11.50 17.48 -6.92
C GLY A 130 -11.79 15.99 -7.16
N LEU A 131 -10.77 15.15 -7.02
CA LEU A 131 -10.89 13.70 -7.11
C LEU A 131 -11.86 13.14 -6.05
N LEU A 132 -11.74 13.56 -4.79
CA LEU A 132 -12.66 13.12 -3.74
C LEU A 132 -14.11 13.51 -4.06
N LYS A 133 -14.34 14.73 -4.55
CA LYS A 133 -15.69 15.16 -5.00
C LYS A 133 -16.23 14.29 -6.12
N GLU A 134 -15.38 13.92 -7.09
CA GLU A 134 -15.78 13.01 -8.17
C GLU A 134 -16.15 11.63 -7.62
N LEU A 135 -15.33 11.06 -6.75
CA LEU A 135 -15.60 9.75 -6.12
C LEU A 135 -16.92 9.75 -5.32
N CYS A 136 -17.21 10.84 -4.61
CA CYS A 136 -18.45 10.97 -3.83
C CYS A 136 -19.68 11.36 -4.67
N SER A 137 -19.53 11.69 -5.97
CA SER A 137 -20.63 12.26 -6.78
C SER A 137 -21.81 11.31 -6.97
N GLU A 138 -21.57 10.00 -6.85
CA GLU A 138 -22.57 8.93 -6.95
C GLU A 138 -23.14 8.52 -5.58
N GLY A 139 -22.84 9.27 -4.50
CA GLY A 139 -23.42 9.07 -3.17
C GLY A 139 -22.72 8.02 -2.29
N GLY A 140 -21.52 7.56 -2.65
CA GLY A 140 -20.73 6.65 -1.81
C GLY A 140 -20.13 7.31 -0.56
N ASP A 141 -20.08 6.58 0.56
CA ASP A 141 -19.37 6.98 1.79
C ASP A 141 -17.86 6.76 1.62
N ILE A 142 -17.21 7.68 0.92
CA ILE A 142 -15.78 7.63 0.61
C ILE A 142 -15.06 8.77 1.32
N THR A 143 -14.03 8.44 2.09
CA THR A 143 -13.17 9.39 2.79
C THR A 143 -11.72 9.21 2.34
N ALA A 144 -11.06 10.33 1.98
CA ALA A 144 -9.61 10.36 1.77
C ALA A 144 -8.92 10.81 3.06
N ILE A 145 -7.84 10.12 3.46
CA ILE A 145 -6.93 10.59 4.50
C ILE A 145 -5.61 11.04 3.89
N SER A 146 -5.12 12.19 4.34
CA SER A 146 -3.82 12.74 3.97
C SER A 146 -3.07 13.21 5.20
N GLN A 147 -1.74 13.16 5.15
CA GLN A 147 -0.90 13.75 6.18
C GLN A 147 -0.92 15.29 6.06
N PRO A 148 -1.09 16.04 7.16
CA PRO A 148 -1.15 17.51 7.13
C PRO A 148 0.24 18.17 7.02
N ARG A 149 1.28 17.39 6.71
CA ARG A 149 2.68 17.81 6.67
C ARG A 149 3.42 17.09 5.55
N SER A 150 4.58 17.62 5.17
CA SER A 150 5.49 16.96 4.25
C SER A 150 5.94 15.59 4.79
N SER A 151 6.20 14.66 3.86
CA SER A 151 6.91 13.42 4.16
C SER A 151 8.36 13.73 4.56
N GLY A 152 8.86 13.02 5.58
CA GLY A 152 10.28 13.02 5.95
C GLY A 152 10.89 11.66 5.66
N PHE A 153 12.14 11.65 5.21
CA PHE A 153 12.90 10.43 4.98
C PHE A 153 14.14 10.41 5.89
N MET A 154 14.43 9.25 6.48
CA MET A 154 15.66 9.04 7.23
C MET A 154 16.67 8.29 6.38
N PHE A 155 17.74 8.97 6.01
CA PHE A 155 18.83 8.40 5.22
C PHE A 155 20.05 8.12 6.11
N GLY A 156 20.79 7.07 5.78
CA GLY A 156 21.90 6.59 6.57
C GLY A 156 22.48 5.30 5.99
N LEU A 157 23.63 4.86 6.48
CA LEU A 157 24.31 3.68 5.94
C LEU A 157 23.50 2.38 6.14
N GLN A 158 22.68 2.33 7.20
CA GLN A 158 21.76 1.23 7.49
C GLN A 158 20.35 1.44 6.90
N SER A 159 20.02 2.64 6.42
CA SER A 159 18.73 2.92 5.79
C SER A 159 18.90 3.18 4.30
N GLY A 160 17.83 3.57 3.61
CA GLY A 160 17.90 3.95 2.20
C GLY A 160 18.88 5.12 2.00
N LEU A 161 19.58 5.13 0.87
CA LEU A 161 20.40 6.26 0.42
C LEU A 161 19.65 7.00 -0.69
N PRO A 162 19.55 8.35 -0.65
CA PRO A 162 18.67 9.11 -1.54
C PRO A 162 19.23 9.31 -2.96
N PHE A 163 20.46 8.86 -3.21
CA PHE A 163 21.19 9.16 -4.42
C PHE A 163 21.21 7.96 -5.37
N PHE A 164 20.96 8.21 -6.64
CA PHE A 164 20.99 7.19 -7.70
C PHE A 164 22.32 7.20 -8.44
N GLY A 165 22.65 6.08 -9.11
CA GLY A 165 23.83 5.95 -9.94
C GLY A 165 24.78 4.84 -9.49
N GLU A 166 25.67 4.43 -10.40
CA GLU A 166 26.50 3.23 -10.27
C GLU A 166 27.31 3.19 -8.96
N THR A 167 27.90 4.32 -8.57
CA THR A 167 28.62 4.44 -7.29
C THR A 167 27.73 4.18 -6.09
N TRP A 168 26.52 4.74 -6.09
CA TRP A 168 25.56 4.56 -4.99
C TRP A 168 24.93 3.17 -4.99
N ASP A 169 24.80 2.53 -6.16
CA ASP A 169 24.36 1.13 -6.27
C ASP A 169 25.40 0.18 -5.67
N LYS A 170 26.69 0.41 -5.93
CA LYS A 170 27.79 -0.31 -5.27
C LYS A 170 27.72 -0.17 -3.76
N ILE A 171 27.49 1.05 -3.26
CA ILE A 171 27.36 1.29 -1.81
C ILE A 171 26.11 0.59 -1.26
N ARG A 172 24.96 0.64 -1.94
CA ARG A 172 23.73 -0.03 -1.51
C ARG A 172 23.91 -1.53 -1.34
N ALA A 173 24.65 -2.18 -2.24
CA ALA A 173 24.91 -3.62 -2.21
C ALA A 173 25.87 -4.08 -1.09
N MET A 174 26.59 -3.15 -0.45
CA MET A 174 27.51 -3.49 0.65
C MET A 174 26.77 -3.73 1.98
N ASP A 175 27.35 -4.60 2.80
CA ASP A 175 26.97 -4.73 4.21
C ASP A 175 27.36 -3.46 5.01
N LEU A 176 26.89 -3.36 6.25
CA LEU A 176 27.16 -2.19 7.08
C LEU A 176 28.67 -1.95 7.29
N LYS A 177 29.45 -3.04 7.41
CA LYS A 177 30.90 -2.97 7.62
C LYS A 177 31.60 -2.40 6.39
N GLY A 178 31.26 -2.86 5.18
CA GLY A 178 31.78 -2.35 3.92
C GLY A 178 31.45 -0.88 3.71
N LYS A 179 30.23 -0.47 4.05
CA LYS A 179 29.83 0.94 4.02
C LYS A 179 30.63 1.82 4.99
N GLY A 180 30.95 1.32 6.18
CA GLY A 180 31.77 2.04 7.17
C GLY A 180 33.23 2.23 6.74
N LEU A 181 33.80 1.28 5.99
CA LEU A 181 35.19 1.36 5.51
C LEU A 181 35.38 2.48 4.46
N LEU A 182 34.41 2.65 3.55
CA LEU A 182 34.40 3.75 2.58
C LEU A 182 34.38 5.15 3.22
N GLN A 183 33.69 5.28 4.36
CA GLN A 183 33.66 6.53 5.12
C GLN A 183 35.03 6.90 5.71
N LEU A 184 35.84 5.89 6.08
CA LEU A 184 37.17 6.10 6.63
C LEU A 184 38.19 6.45 5.54
N GLU A 185 38.08 5.85 4.35
CA GLU A 185 38.97 6.17 3.21
C GLU A 185 38.74 7.58 2.66
N THR A 186 37.49 8.00 2.54
CA THR A 186 37.14 9.37 2.10
C THR A 186 37.61 10.44 3.10
N LYS A 187 37.57 10.16 4.40
CA LYS A 187 38.15 11.06 5.42
C LYS A 187 39.67 11.19 5.30
N LYS A 188 40.39 10.12 4.94
CA LYS A 188 41.85 10.19 4.73
C LYS A 188 42.25 11.00 3.51
N LEU A 189 41.42 11.01 2.46
CA LEU A 189 41.65 11.78 1.23
C LEU A 189 41.37 13.28 1.39
N ALA A 190 40.54 13.69 2.36
CA ALA A 190 40.21 15.09 2.60
C ALA A 190 41.18 15.83 3.54
N ILE A 191 42.22 15.14 4.04
CA ILE A 191 43.22 15.67 4.99
C ILE A 191 44.62 15.80 4.33
N ASN A 192 44.72 15.55 3.02
CA ASN A 192 45.89 15.84 2.19
C ASN A 192 45.52 16.87 1.11
#